data_AF-A0ABD3HKG3-F1
#
_entry.id   AF-A0ABD3HKG3-F1
#
_cell.length_a   1.000
_cell.length_b   1.000
_cell.length_c   1.000
_cell.angle_alpha   90.00
_cell.angle_beta   90.00
_cell.angle_gamma   90.00
#
_symmetry.space_group_name_H-M   'P 1'
#
loop_
_entity.id
_entity.type
_entity.pdbx_description
1 polymer ?
#
loop_
_entity_poly.entity_id
_entity_poly.type
_entity_poly.pdbx_seq_one_letter_code
_entity_poly.pdbx_strand_id
1 'polypeptide(L)'
;MEAEASENTQSLSGLPVPQHITSLKDLHFTSEQAAFDYYFEYARLHGFVARRGGSKKSQDGVITKRFIPLESQAMIKIFKKAGICVSDMVRFFKAEKDCAPLTFIAKDIYNFLDKDCLQMDSSLLPMRGDAMEVIKTLKDKAAKDPKFFYEFNDCPLPMG
;
A
#
# COMPACT_ATOMS: atom_id res chain seq x y z
N MET A 1 9.38 -59.72 -15.99
CA MET A 1 10.05 -58.56 -15.38
C MET A 1 9.16 -57.38 -15.69
N GLU A 2 8.19 -57.14 -14.83
CA GLU A 2 7.20 -56.06 -14.96
C GLU A 2 7.35 -55.07 -13.79
N ALA A 3 6.87 -53.86 -14.06
CA ALA A 3 6.50 -52.77 -13.16
C ALA A 3 7.63 -51.81 -12.71
N GLU A 4 7.44 -50.49 -12.63
CA GLU A 4 6.35 -49.57 -13.02
C GLU A 4 6.90 -48.13 -12.87
N ALA A 5 6.30 -47.18 -13.58
CA ALA A 5 6.55 -45.75 -13.43
C ALA A 5 6.12 -45.25 -12.05
N SER A 6 6.85 -44.29 -11.46
CA SER A 6 6.39 -43.52 -10.30
C SER A 6 6.38 -42.03 -10.64
N GLU A 7 5.17 -41.54 -10.83
CA GLU A 7 4.78 -40.14 -10.77
C GLU A 7 5.08 -39.61 -9.36
N ASN A 8 5.98 -38.63 -9.23
CA ASN A 8 6.21 -37.94 -7.96
C ASN A 8 5.44 -36.61 -7.92
N THR A 9 4.15 -36.71 -7.65
CA THR A 9 3.31 -35.60 -7.20
C THR A 9 3.32 -35.58 -5.67
N GLN A 10 4.38 -35.03 -5.07
CA GLN A 10 4.45 -34.80 -3.62
C GLN A 10 3.86 -33.44 -3.23
N SER A 11 2.56 -33.49 -2.96
CA SER A 11 1.77 -32.81 -1.93
C SER A 11 2.42 -31.65 -1.14
N LEU A 12 1.82 -30.47 -1.30
CA LEU A 12 1.92 -29.28 -0.47
C LEU A 12 1.19 -29.49 0.88
N SER A 13 1.88 -29.91 1.95
CA SER A 13 1.27 -29.92 3.29
C SER A 13 2.27 -30.00 4.47
N GLY A 14 3.36 -29.22 4.44
CA GLY A 14 4.49 -29.42 5.37
C GLY A 14 4.97 -28.22 6.19
N LEU A 15 4.29 -27.08 6.24
CA LEU A 15 4.74 -25.98 7.10
C LEU A 15 4.18 -26.14 8.52
N PRO A 16 5.05 -26.22 9.55
CA PRO A 16 4.62 -26.38 10.92
C PRO A 16 3.86 -25.14 11.35
N VAL A 17 2.57 -25.32 11.64
CA VAL A 17 1.74 -24.29 12.29
C VAL A 17 2.40 -23.97 13.64
N PRO A 18 2.79 -22.71 13.91
CA PRO A 18 3.45 -22.37 15.15
C PRO A 18 2.44 -22.41 16.29
N GLN A 19 2.37 -23.57 16.96
CA GLN A 19 1.71 -23.66 18.24
C GLN A 19 2.67 -23.08 19.28
N HIS A 20 2.33 -21.90 19.79
CA HIS A 20 2.95 -21.23 20.94
C HIS A 20 4.28 -20.48 20.67
N ILE A 21 4.19 -19.27 20.08
CA ILE A 21 5.32 -18.32 20.05
C ILE A 21 5.23 -17.46 21.30
N THR A 22 6.00 -17.82 22.31
CA THR A 22 6.08 -17.08 23.58
C THR A 22 6.89 -15.79 23.47
N SER A 23 7.66 -15.58 22.40
CA SER A 23 8.43 -14.36 22.17
C SER A 23 8.82 -14.22 20.70
N LEU A 24 8.45 -13.10 20.06
CA LEU A 24 8.83 -12.74 18.69
C LEU A 24 10.35 -12.69 18.44
N LYS A 25 11.15 -12.60 19.52
CA LYS A 25 12.62 -12.45 19.44
C LYS A 25 13.36 -13.76 19.15
N ASP A 26 12.71 -14.91 19.34
CA ASP A 26 13.33 -16.22 19.16
C ASP A 26 13.10 -16.79 17.75
N LEU A 27 12.43 -16.01 16.88
CA LEU A 27 12.04 -16.42 15.54
C LEU A 27 13.14 -16.02 14.54
N HIS A 28 14.05 -16.94 14.26
CA HIS A 28 15.10 -16.78 13.26
C HIS A 28 14.73 -17.46 11.94
N PHE A 29 14.89 -16.74 10.82
CA PHE A 29 14.63 -17.27 9.47
C PHE A 29 15.92 -17.42 8.68
N THR A 30 15.99 -18.47 7.85
CA THR A 30 17.14 -18.75 6.98
C THR A 30 17.13 -17.93 5.68
N SER A 31 15.99 -17.34 5.31
CA SER A 31 15.85 -16.48 4.12
C SER A 31 14.74 -15.45 4.28
N GLU A 32 14.82 -14.36 3.49
CA GLU A 32 13.77 -13.33 3.42
C GLU A 32 12.44 -13.90 2.94
N GLN A 33 12.48 -14.86 2.00
CA GLN A 33 11.28 -15.52 1.49
C GLN A 33 10.60 -16.37 2.59
N ALA A 34 11.37 -17.13 3.37
CA ALA A 34 10.83 -17.92 4.48
C ALA A 34 10.19 -17.03 5.56
N ALA A 35 10.79 -15.87 5.86
CA ALA A 35 10.19 -14.89 6.76
C ALA A 35 8.87 -14.33 6.19
N PHE A 36 8.86 -14.01 4.89
CA PHE A 36 7.66 -13.51 4.22
C PHE A 36 6.52 -14.52 4.27
N ASP A 37 6.76 -15.78 3.89
CA ASP A 37 5.74 -16.83 3.85
C ASP A 37 5.14 -17.07 5.26
N TYR A 38 6.00 -17.09 6.27
CA TYR A 38 5.59 -17.21 7.66
C TYR A 38 4.67 -16.05 8.10
N TYR A 39 5.09 -14.80 7.89
CA TYR A 39 4.31 -13.64 8.32
C TYR A 39 3.03 -13.46 7.49
N PHE A 40 3.08 -13.89 6.24
CA PHE A 40 1.92 -13.91 5.36
C PHE A 40 0.85 -14.87 5.89
N GLU A 41 1.26 -16.08 6.30
CA GLU A 41 0.34 -17.07 6.85
C GLU A 41 -0.16 -16.68 8.26
N TYR A 42 0.72 -16.11 9.10
CA TYR A 42 0.33 -15.55 10.39
C TYR A 42 -0.74 -14.45 10.25
N ALA A 43 -0.53 -13.54 9.30
CA ALA A 43 -1.49 -12.48 8.99
C ALA A 43 -2.83 -13.05 8.55
N ARG A 44 -2.81 -14.03 7.62
CA ARG A 44 -4.00 -14.73 7.13
C ARG A 44 -4.81 -15.35 8.27
N LEU A 45 -4.13 -16.01 9.22
CA LEU A 45 -4.76 -16.64 10.38
C LEU A 45 -5.38 -15.63 11.35
N HIS A 46 -4.81 -14.44 11.48
CA HIS A 46 -5.25 -13.41 12.42
C HIS A 46 -6.12 -12.32 11.76
N GLY A 47 -6.61 -12.55 10.54
CA GLY A 47 -7.58 -11.68 9.88
C GLY A 47 -6.99 -10.39 9.30
N PHE A 48 -5.68 -10.32 9.08
CA PHE A 48 -5.05 -9.19 8.38
C PHE A 48 -4.23 -9.66 7.16
N VAL A 49 -3.92 -8.74 6.26
CA VAL A 49 -3.15 -9.06 5.05
C VAL A 49 -1.78 -8.42 5.16
N ALA A 50 -0.73 -9.24 5.19
CA ALA A 50 0.62 -8.76 5.01
C ALA A 50 0.77 -8.22 3.58
N ARG A 51 1.09 -6.93 3.43
CA ARG A 51 1.40 -6.33 2.13
C ARG A 51 2.90 -6.14 2.01
N ARG A 52 3.49 -6.74 0.98
CA ARG A 52 4.88 -6.45 0.63
C ARG A 52 4.98 -5.00 0.16
N GLY A 53 5.75 -4.18 0.87
CA GLY A 53 6.02 -2.80 0.48
C GLY A 53 6.60 -2.75 -0.94
N GLY A 54 6.03 -1.90 -1.79
CA GLY A 54 6.38 -1.79 -3.22
C GLY A 54 7.74 -1.15 -3.51
N SER A 55 8.60 -1.00 -2.51
CA SER A 55 9.95 -0.47 -2.69
C SER A 55 10.82 -1.52 -3.37
N LYS A 56 10.97 -1.40 -4.69
CA LYS A 56 11.99 -2.12 -5.46
C LYS A 56 13.34 -1.49 -5.15
N LYS A 57 14.26 -2.27 -4.58
CA LYS A 57 15.67 -1.88 -4.42
C LYS A 57 16.35 -1.97 -5.80
N SER A 58 17.29 -1.08 -6.09
CA SER A 58 18.21 -1.25 -7.24
C SER A 58 18.98 -2.57 -7.10
N GLN A 59 19.64 -3.05 -8.16
CA GLN A 59 20.55 -4.22 -8.07
C GLN A 59 21.61 -4.03 -6.98
N ASP A 60 22.00 -2.78 -6.68
CA ASP A 60 22.97 -2.42 -5.64
C ASP A 60 22.37 -2.31 -4.23
N GLY A 61 21.09 -2.68 -4.04
CA GLY A 61 20.40 -2.57 -2.74
C GLY A 61 19.99 -1.14 -2.35
N VAL A 62 20.37 -0.13 -3.12
CA VAL A 62 20.06 1.28 -2.87
C VAL A 62 18.60 1.58 -3.24
N ILE A 63 17.85 2.15 -2.29
CA ILE A 63 16.52 2.73 -2.53
C ILE A 63 16.73 4.16 -3.03
N THR A 64 16.85 4.36 -4.34
CA THR A 64 16.95 5.70 -4.91
C THR A 64 15.58 6.35 -4.94
N LYS A 65 15.32 7.23 -3.96
CA LYS A 65 14.08 8.01 -3.93
C LYS A 65 14.19 9.16 -4.92
N ARG A 66 13.49 9.06 -6.05
CA ARG A 66 13.34 10.19 -6.98
C ARG A 66 12.55 11.31 -6.28
N PHE A 67 13.02 12.55 -6.47
CA PHE A 67 12.40 13.74 -5.89
C PHE A 67 12.05 14.72 -7.01
N ILE A 68 10.90 15.38 -6.88
CA ILE A 68 10.49 16.46 -7.77
C ILE A 68 11.08 17.76 -7.22
N PRO A 69 11.95 18.48 -7.96
CA PRO A 69 12.49 19.76 -7.55
C PRO A 69 11.40 20.76 -7.14
N LEU A 70 11.69 21.64 -6.18
CA LEU A 70 10.71 22.59 -5.65
C LEU A 70 10.12 23.51 -6.73
N GLU A 71 10.95 23.93 -7.70
CA GLU A 71 10.54 24.68 -8.91
C GLU A 71 9.42 23.95 -9.67
N SER A 72 9.61 22.66 -9.94
CA SER A 72 8.66 21.84 -10.70
C SER A 72 7.39 21.55 -9.90
N GLN A 73 7.47 21.46 -8.55
CA GLN A 73 6.30 21.25 -7.69
C GLN A 73 5.28 22.40 -7.80
N ALA A 74 5.76 23.65 -7.80
CA ALA A 74 4.89 24.82 -7.95
C ALA A 74 4.18 24.82 -9.32
N MET A 75 4.92 24.49 -10.38
CA MET A 75 4.37 24.39 -11.73
C MET A 75 3.34 23.26 -11.87
N ILE A 76 3.63 22.08 -11.31
CA ILE A 76 2.69 20.94 -11.28
C ILE A 76 1.36 21.34 -10.60
N LYS A 77 1.42 22.10 -9.50
CA LYS A 77 0.21 22.62 -8.82
C LYS A 77 -0.58 23.56 -9.73
N ILE A 78 0.08 24.46 -10.44
CA ILE A 78 -0.55 25.38 -11.39
C ILE A 78 -1.19 24.60 -12.55
N PHE A 79 -0.46 23.65 -13.13
CA PHE A 79 -0.94 22.81 -14.21
C PHE A 79 -2.16 21.98 -13.79
N LYS A 80 -2.15 21.44 -12.56
CA LYS A 80 -3.32 20.73 -12.01
C LYS A 80 -4.53 21.64 -11.86
N LYS A 81 -4.36 22.86 -11.34
CA LYS A 81 -5.44 23.86 -11.23
C LYS A 81 -5.96 24.28 -12.61
N ALA A 82 -5.09 24.31 -13.62
CA ALA A 82 -5.45 24.59 -15.01
C ALA A 82 -6.07 23.38 -15.75
N GLY A 83 -6.17 22.20 -15.11
CA GLY A 83 -6.76 21.00 -15.73
C GLY A 83 -5.85 20.30 -16.74
N ILE A 84 -4.54 20.62 -16.78
CA ILE A 84 -3.57 20.00 -17.68
C ILE A 84 -3.34 18.55 -17.23
N CYS A 85 -3.24 17.62 -18.19
CA CYS A 85 -3.00 16.22 -17.87
C CYS A 85 -1.52 15.94 -17.59
N VAL A 86 -1.23 14.92 -16.78
CA VAL A 86 0.15 14.62 -16.34
C VAL A 86 1.09 14.28 -17.50
N SER A 87 0.59 13.64 -18.57
CA SER A 87 1.41 13.38 -19.76
C SER A 87 1.90 14.67 -20.43
N ASP A 88 1.05 15.69 -20.48
CA ASP A 88 1.40 16.99 -21.04
C ASP A 88 2.37 17.74 -20.12
N MET A 89 2.19 17.64 -18.80
CA MET A 89 3.16 18.20 -17.83
C MET A 89 4.55 17.58 -18.02
N VAL A 90 4.63 16.25 -18.19
CA VAL A 90 5.91 15.56 -18.44
C VAL A 90 6.53 16.02 -19.76
N ARG A 91 5.73 16.17 -20.82
CA ARG A 91 6.22 16.68 -22.11
C ARG A 91 6.73 18.11 -21.98
N PHE A 92 6.05 18.97 -21.23
CA PHE A 92 6.48 20.33 -20.92
C PHE A 92 7.85 20.34 -20.22
N PHE A 93 8.02 19.59 -19.13
CA PHE A 93 9.30 19.58 -18.40
C PHE A 93 10.44 18.99 -19.24
N LYS A 94 10.16 18.03 -20.12
CA LYS A 94 11.15 17.52 -21.07
C LYS A 94 11.57 18.57 -22.11
N ALA A 95 10.64 19.41 -22.54
CA ALA A 95 10.92 20.49 -23.49
C ALA A 95 11.68 21.65 -22.83
N GLU A 96 11.40 21.95 -21.57
CA GLU A 96 12.08 22.99 -20.79
C GLU A 96 13.54 22.62 -20.45
N LYS A 97 13.77 21.35 -20.10
CA LYS A 97 15.12 20.83 -19.82
C LYS A 97 15.75 20.33 -21.12
N ASP A 98 16.21 21.27 -21.95
CA ASP A 98 16.98 21.16 -23.20
C ASP A 98 17.71 19.81 -23.43
N CYS A 99 16.95 18.74 -23.70
CA CYS A 99 17.38 17.33 -23.78
C CYS A 99 17.99 16.68 -22.51
N ALA A 100 18.03 17.33 -21.35
CA ALA A 100 18.50 16.70 -20.12
C ALA A 100 17.46 15.71 -19.56
N PRO A 101 17.90 14.54 -19.03
CA PRO A 101 16.97 13.58 -18.44
C PRO A 101 16.29 14.19 -17.21
N LEU A 102 14.95 14.11 -17.16
CA LEU A 102 14.20 14.52 -15.99
C LEU A 102 14.61 13.72 -14.76
N THR A 103 14.74 14.41 -13.62
CA THR A 103 15.04 13.79 -12.32
C THR A 103 13.85 13.02 -11.74
N PHE A 104 12.67 13.14 -12.37
CA PHE A 104 11.41 12.51 -11.96
C PHE A 104 10.62 12.02 -13.17
N ILE A 105 9.73 11.05 -12.94
CA ILE A 105 8.87 10.45 -13.97
C ILE A 105 7.39 10.78 -13.73
N ALA A 106 6.53 10.46 -14.70
CA ALA A 106 5.08 10.64 -14.60
C ALA A 106 4.49 10.08 -13.30
N LYS A 107 4.97 8.90 -12.88
CA LYS A 107 4.55 8.26 -11.62
C LYS A 107 4.85 9.12 -10.39
N ASP A 108 5.96 9.84 -10.38
CA ASP A 108 6.33 10.71 -9.27
C ASP A 108 5.38 11.92 -9.21
N ILE A 109 5.00 12.48 -10.37
CA ILE A 109 3.98 13.55 -10.47
C ILE A 109 2.63 13.05 -9.98
N TYR A 110 2.19 11.86 -10.39
CA TYR A 110 0.95 11.27 -9.86
C TYR A 110 1.01 11.10 -8.35
N ASN A 111 2.11 10.57 -7.80
CA ASN A 111 2.27 10.40 -6.36
C ASN A 111 2.32 11.75 -5.62
N PHE A 112 2.86 12.80 -6.25
CA PHE A 112 2.87 14.15 -5.69
C PHE A 112 1.47 14.77 -5.69
N LEU A 113 0.75 14.68 -6.81
CA LEU A 113 -0.63 15.15 -6.93
C LEU A 113 -1.59 14.35 -6.03
N ASP A 114 -1.35 13.06 -5.85
CA ASP A 114 -2.09 12.23 -4.89
C ASP A 114 -1.86 12.74 -3.47
N LYS A 115 -0.61 12.98 -3.06
CA LYS A 115 -0.30 13.58 -1.75
C LYS A 115 -0.85 15.00 -1.57
N ASP A 116 -0.80 15.83 -2.61
CA ASP A 116 -1.38 17.18 -2.59
C ASP A 116 -2.91 17.10 -2.52
N CYS A 117 -3.55 16.17 -3.24
CA CYS A 117 -4.98 15.90 -3.10
C CYS A 117 -5.30 15.47 -1.67
N LEU A 118 -4.45 14.64 -1.06
CA LEU A 118 -4.58 14.21 0.34
C LEU A 118 -4.40 15.35 1.36
N GLN A 119 -3.67 16.42 1.02
CA GLN A 119 -3.46 17.58 1.90
C GLN A 119 -4.48 18.70 1.66
N MET A 120 -4.80 19.00 0.40
CA MET A 120 -5.75 20.06 0.03
C MET A 120 -7.20 19.62 0.30
N ASP A 121 -7.48 18.32 0.17
CA ASP A 121 -8.74 17.72 0.55
C ASP A 121 -8.72 17.21 1.99
N SER A 122 -7.91 17.81 2.88
CA SER A 122 -7.98 17.52 4.32
C SER A 122 -9.31 17.98 4.96
N SER A 123 -10.22 18.60 4.18
CA SER A 123 -11.61 18.84 4.58
C SER A 123 -12.60 17.77 4.13
N LEU A 124 -12.32 16.93 3.11
CA LEU A 124 -13.20 15.81 2.71
C LEU A 124 -12.57 14.42 2.79
N LEU A 125 -11.25 14.34 2.98
CA LEU A 125 -10.59 13.10 3.33
C LEU A 125 -10.55 12.99 4.86
N PRO A 126 -11.19 11.95 5.43
CA PRO A 126 -10.99 11.60 6.81
C PRO A 126 -9.49 11.51 7.04
N MET A 127 -8.98 12.31 7.97
CA MET A 127 -7.62 12.21 8.48
C MET A 127 -7.21 10.73 8.52
N ARG A 128 -6.00 10.44 8.00
CA ARG A 128 -5.33 9.15 8.11
C ARG A 128 -5.86 8.32 9.28
N GLY A 129 -6.67 7.31 8.96
CA GLY A 129 -6.95 6.20 9.87
C GLY A 129 -7.77 6.52 11.12
N ASP A 130 -8.45 7.67 11.22
CA ASP A 130 -9.34 7.88 12.34
C ASP A 130 -10.67 7.14 12.10
N ALA A 131 -10.68 5.85 12.43
CA ALA A 131 -11.82 4.96 12.26
C ALA A 131 -13.11 5.54 12.85
N MET A 132 -12.97 6.38 13.89
CA MET A 132 -14.08 7.08 14.55
C MET A 132 -14.80 8.09 13.65
N GLU A 133 -14.08 8.87 12.84
CA GLU A 133 -14.71 9.85 11.96
C GLU A 133 -15.40 9.16 10.78
N VAL A 134 -14.85 8.03 10.31
CA VAL A 134 -15.50 7.17 9.32
C VAL A 134 -16.80 6.58 9.87
N ILE A 135 -16.78 6.06 11.09
CA ILE A 135 -17.97 5.56 11.80
C ILE A 135 -19.03 6.65 11.92
N LYS A 136 -18.64 7.87 12.31
CA LYS A 136 -19.55 9.02 12.43
C LYS A 136 -20.19 9.43 11.10
N THR A 137 -19.40 9.55 10.04
CA THR A 137 -19.93 9.89 8.70
C THR A 137 -20.87 8.81 8.14
N LEU A 138 -20.62 7.54 8.45
CA LEU A 138 -21.51 6.44 8.07
C LEU A 138 -22.83 6.48 8.87
N LYS A 139 -22.78 6.79 10.17
CA LYS A 139 -23.98 7.05 10.99
C LYS A 139 -24.79 8.22 10.44
N ASP A 140 -24.15 9.32 10.06
CA ASP A 140 -24.82 10.50 9.49
C ASP A 140 -25.47 10.21 8.14
N LYS A 141 -24.88 9.31 7.34
CA LYS A 141 -25.46 8.87 6.06
C LYS A 141 -26.65 7.94 6.26
N ALA A 142 -26.58 7.03 7.23
CA ALA A 142 -27.71 6.18 7.63
C ALA A 142 -28.90 7.00 8.14
N ALA A 143 -28.64 8.11 8.84
CA ALA A 143 -29.69 9.02 9.29
C ALA A 143 -30.35 9.79 8.13
N LYS A 144 -29.63 10.06 7.04
CA LYS A 144 -30.12 10.82 5.88
C LYS A 144 -30.81 9.95 4.83
N ASP A 145 -30.34 8.73 4.63
CA ASP A 145 -30.89 7.79 3.67
C ASP A 145 -31.37 6.51 4.38
N PRO A 146 -32.70 6.31 4.52
CA PRO A 146 -33.25 5.13 5.19
C PRO A 146 -33.01 3.83 4.40
N LYS A 147 -32.48 3.91 3.18
CA LYS A 147 -32.05 2.75 2.38
C LYS A 147 -30.55 2.45 2.55
N PHE A 148 -29.80 3.33 3.22
CA PHE A 148 -28.39 3.14 3.48
C PHE A 148 -28.18 2.18 4.66
N PHE A 149 -27.65 1.00 4.37
CA PHE A 149 -27.37 -0.02 5.38
C PHE A 149 -26.04 0.25 6.08
N TYR A 150 -26.10 0.49 7.39
CA TYR A 150 -24.94 0.61 8.27
C TYR A 150 -25.24 -0.11 9.59
N GLU A 151 -24.45 -1.13 9.90
CA GLU A 151 -24.52 -1.85 11.17
C GLU A 151 -23.14 -1.82 11.82
N PHE A 152 -23.02 -1.08 12.92
CA PHE A 152 -21.83 -1.04 13.76
C PHE A 152 -22.27 -1.37 15.17
N ASN A 153 -22.07 -2.63 15.54
CA ASN A 153 -22.26 -3.08 16.91
C ASN A 153 -20.97 -2.75 17.65
N ASP A 154 -21.06 -1.87 18.65
CA ASP A 154 -20.00 -1.66 19.63
C ASP A 154 -19.74 -3.03 20.28
N CYS A 155 -18.73 -3.76 19.80
CA CYS A 155 -18.27 -4.96 20.50
C CYS A 155 -17.73 -4.47 21.84
N PRO A 156 -18.37 -4.79 22.99
CA PRO A 156 -17.79 -4.45 24.27
C PRO A 156 -16.45 -5.16 24.34
N LEU A 157 -15.37 -4.38 24.53
CA LEU A 157 -14.05 -4.96 24.79
C LEU A 157 -14.19 -5.87 26.00
N PRO A 158 -13.71 -7.13 25.94
CA PRO A 158 -13.66 -7.96 27.12
C PRO A 158 -12.76 -7.26 28.14
N MET A 159 -13.35 -6.82 29.25
CA MET A 159 -12.60 -6.36 30.40
C MET A 159 -11.87 -7.58 30.95
N GLY A 160 -10.57 -7.68 30.65
CA GLY A 160 -9.65 -8.71 31.13
C GLY A 160 -8.34 -8.06 31.54
#